data_AF-A0A7C6RS39-F1
#
_entry.id   AF-A0A7C6RS39-F1
#
_cell.length_a   1.000
_cell.length_b   1.000
_cell.length_c   1.000
_cell.angle_alpha   90.00
_cell.angle_beta   90.00
_cell.angle_gamma   90.00
#
_symmetry.space_group_name_H-M   'P 1'
#
loop_
_entity.id
_entity.type
_entity.pdbx_description
1 polymer ?
#
loop_
_entity_poly.entity_id
_entity_poly.type
_entity_poly.pdbx_seq_one_letter_code
_entity_poly.pdbx_strand_id
1 'polypeptide(L)'
;MQRKLSAALLLAVLLLGISSTAAMASSPEPLPFGSEAVPLTMEELEEIEGAWLTEAIVGGICGGITYLITTPVSDWSLTDGIRHVAAGAVTGWFCSLF
;
A
#
# COMPACT_ATOMS: atom_id res chain seq x y z
N MET A 1 -17.24 20.57 -11.81
CA MET A 1 -16.25 19.73 -12.54
C MET A 1 -15.21 19.08 -11.63
N GLN A 2 -14.69 19.80 -10.62
CA GLN A 2 -13.68 19.32 -9.66
C GLN A 2 -13.99 17.94 -9.01
N ARG A 3 -15.22 17.73 -8.50
CA ARG A 3 -15.63 16.43 -7.89
C ARG A 3 -15.55 15.22 -8.82
N LYS A 4 -15.80 15.41 -10.12
CA LYS A 4 -15.73 14.33 -11.12
C LYS A 4 -14.28 13.96 -11.44
N LEU A 5 -13.39 14.95 -11.41
CA LEU A 5 -11.95 14.75 -11.57
C LEU A 5 -11.34 14.03 -10.35
N SER A 6 -11.74 14.39 -9.13
CA SER A 6 -11.28 13.70 -7.91
C SER A 6 -11.73 12.24 -7.87
N ALA A 7 -12.97 11.96 -8.28
CA ALA A 7 -13.48 10.59 -8.37
C ALA A 7 -12.75 9.78 -9.45
N ALA A 8 -12.47 10.37 -10.61
CA ALA A 8 -11.70 9.72 -11.67
C ALA A 8 -10.24 9.44 -11.24
N LEU A 9 -9.62 10.36 -10.49
CA LEU A 9 -8.27 10.18 -9.95
C LEU A 9 -8.23 9.04 -8.92
N LEU A 10 -9.18 9.02 -7.98
CA LEU A 10 -9.31 7.93 -7.00
C LEU A 10 -9.50 6.58 -7.68
N LEU A 11 -10.33 6.53 -8.72
CA LEU A 11 -10.61 5.31 -9.47
C LEU A 11 -9.38 4.85 -10.27
N ALA A 12 -8.59 5.78 -10.83
CA ALA A 12 -7.32 5.46 -11.50
C ALA A 12 -6.26 4.93 -10.52
N VAL A 13 -6.14 5.52 -9.32
CA VAL A 13 -5.24 5.03 -8.27
C VAL A 13 -5.64 3.63 -7.81
N LEU A 14 -6.95 3.39 -7.64
CA LEU A 14 -7.46 2.07 -7.25
C LEU A 14 -7.15 1.00 -8.31
N LEU A 15 -7.34 1.32 -9.60
CA LEU A 15 -7.07 0.40 -10.71
C LEU A 15 -5.57 0.12 -10.91
N LEU A 16 -4.70 1.11 -10.68
CA LEU A 16 -3.24 0.91 -10.69
C LEU A 16 -2.80 -0.02 -9.55
N GLY A 17 -3.43 0.06 -8.38
CA GLY A 17 -3.19 -0.86 -7.26
C GLY A 17 -3.48 -2.32 -7.63
N ILE A 18 -4.63 -2.58 -8.26
CA ILE A 18 -5.06 -3.94 -8.66
C ILE A 18 -4.14 -4.53 -9.74
N SER A 19 -3.63 -3.69 -10.64
CA SER A 19 -2.74 -4.14 -11.73
C SER A 19 -1.35 -4.52 -11.21
N SER A 20 -0.90 -3.87 -10.13
CA SER A 20 0.42 -4.06 -9.55
C SER A 20 0.50 -5.36 -8.74
N THR A 21 -0.56 -5.70 -8.02
CA THR A 21 -0.62 -6.95 -7.24
C THR A 21 -0.63 -8.19 -8.14
N ALA A 22 -1.28 -8.13 -9.30
CA ALA A 22 -1.27 -9.22 -10.28
C ALA A 22 0.11 -9.47 -10.92
N ALA A 23 0.94 -8.43 -11.06
CA ALA A 23 2.27 -8.52 -11.68
C ALA A 23 3.36 -9.02 -10.71
N MET A 24 3.16 -8.93 -9.40
CA MET A 24 4.14 -9.35 -8.39
C MET A 24 4.01 -10.81 -7.95
N ALA A 25 2.98 -11.53 -8.41
CA ALA A 25 2.80 -12.97 -8.13
C ALA A 25 3.75 -13.90 -8.91
N SER A 26 4.71 -13.36 -9.68
CA SER A 26 5.46 -14.11 -10.71
C SER A 26 6.91 -14.47 -10.37
N SER A 27 7.31 -14.53 -9.09
CA SER A 27 8.68 -14.96 -8.74
C SER A 27 8.67 -15.94 -7.59
N PRO A 28 8.86 -17.26 -7.85
CA PRO A 28 8.98 -18.23 -6.78
C PRO A 28 10.37 -18.09 -6.13
N GLU A 29 10.40 -17.46 -4.96
CA GLU A 29 11.56 -17.46 -4.08
C GLU A 29 11.71 -18.85 -3.44
N PRO A 30 12.93 -19.37 -3.21
CA PRO A 30 13.10 -20.69 -2.60
C PRO A 30 12.59 -20.68 -1.15
N LEU A 31 11.56 -21.49 -0.88
CA LEU A 31 10.87 -21.57 0.40
C LEU A 31 11.83 -22.03 1.53
N PRO A 32 11.94 -21.28 2.64
CA PRO A 32 12.82 -21.62 3.76
C PRO A 32 12.28 -22.73 4.69
N PHE A 33 11.07 -23.25 4.44
CA PHE A 33 10.45 -24.31 5.23
C PHE A 33 10.05 -25.50 4.33
N GLY A 34 10.15 -26.71 4.89
CA GLY A 34 10.13 -28.00 4.18
C GLY A 34 8.97 -28.20 3.21
N SER A 35 9.16 -29.13 2.26
CA SER A 35 8.40 -29.33 1.02
C SER A 35 6.93 -29.72 1.14
N GLU A 36 6.28 -29.42 2.26
CA GLU A 36 4.85 -29.56 2.47
C GLU A 36 4.27 -28.17 2.72
N ALA A 37 4.18 -27.37 1.66
CA ALA A 37 3.32 -26.20 1.65
C ALA A 37 1.88 -26.69 1.77
N VAL A 38 1.37 -26.76 3.01
CA VAL A 38 -0.06 -26.90 3.25
C VAL A 38 -0.69 -25.62 2.72
N PRO A 39 -1.50 -25.68 1.64
CA PRO A 39 -2.12 -24.48 1.10
C PRO A 39 -3.04 -23.90 2.18
N LEU A 40 -2.87 -22.61 2.45
CA LEU A 40 -3.75 -21.87 3.34
C LEU A 40 -5.19 -22.00 2.83
N THR A 41 -6.13 -22.13 3.76
CA THR A 41 -7.54 -22.03 3.41
C THR A 41 -7.85 -20.61 2.92
N MET A 42 -8.91 -20.43 2.12
CA MET A 42 -9.26 -19.11 1.58
C MET A 42 -9.52 -18.07 2.68
N GLU A 43 -9.99 -18.53 3.84
CA GLU A 43 -10.28 -17.69 5.01
C GLU A 43 -8.97 -17.16 5.65
N GLU A 44 -7.96 -18.02 5.76
CA GLU A 44 -6.63 -17.61 6.25
C GLU A 44 -5.90 -16.71 5.24
N LEU A 45 -6.12 -16.90 3.93
CA LEU A 45 -5.56 -16.02 2.90
C LEU A 45 -6.15 -14.60 2.98
N GLU A 46 -7.48 -14.48 3.15
CA GLU A 46 -8.16 -13.18 3.28
C GLU A 46 -7.75 -12.42 4.55
N GLU A 47 -7.55 -13.12 5.68
CA GLU A 47 -7.10 -12.50 6.92
C GLU A 47 -5.70 -11.90 6.76
N ILE A 48 -4.81 -12.64 6.09
CA ILE A 48 -3.44 -12.24 5.85
C ILE A 48 -3.39 -11.09 4.80
N GLU A 49 -4.14 -11.17 3.70
CA GLU A 49 -4.26 -10.07 2.72
C GLU A 49 -4.83 -8.79 3.35
N GLY A 50 -5.82 -8.94 4.24
CA GLY A 50 -6.39 -7.85 5.00
C GLY A 50 -5.37 -7.16 5.90
N ALA A 51 -4.51 -7.92 6.57
CA ALA A 51 -3.47 -7.39 7.44
C ALA A 51 -2.45 -6.52 6.68
N TRP A 52 -1.99 -6.98 5.51
CA TRP A 52 -1.03 -6.21 4.70
C TRP A 52 -1.63 -4.90 4.19
N LEU A 53 -2.91 -4.94 3.81
CA LEU A 53 -3.65 -3.76 3.38
C LEU A 53 -3.80 -2.76 4.53
N THR A 54 -4.13 -3.24 5.72
CA THR A 54 -4.22 -2.39 6.92
C THR A 54 -2.89 -1.72 7.24
N GLU A 55 -1.78 -2.46 7.24
CA GLU A 55 -0.45 -1.92 7.53
C GLU A 55 0.02 -0.91 6.45
N ALA A 56 -0.27 -1.17 5.18
CA ALA A 56 -0.01 -0.21 4.10
C ALA A 56 -0.84 1.09 4.27
N ILE A 57 -2.11 0.97 4.69
CA ILE A 57 -2.97 2.13 4.95
C ILE A 57 -2.41 2.93 6.14
N VAL A 58 -2.07 2.26 7.24
CA VAL A 58 -1.51 2.90 8.44
C VAL A 58 -0.21 3.60 8.11
N GLY A 59 0.69 2.92 7.39
CA GLY A 59 1.95 3.50 6.91
C GLY A 59 1.72 4.74 6.05
N GLY A 60 0.75 4.69 5.12
CA GLY A 60 0.42 5.83 4.27
C GLY A 60 -0.12 7.04 5.03
N ILE A 61 -0.97 6.80 6.03
CA ILE A 61 -1.47 7.84 6.94
C ILE A 61 -0.31 8.45 7.73
N CYS A 62 0.57 7.63 8.30
CA CYS A 62 1.75 8.10 9.03
C CYS A 62 2.69 8.94 8.14
N GLY A 63 2.91 8.52 6.89
CA GLY A 63 3.70 9.28 5.91
C GLY A 63 3.07 10.65 5.60
N GLY A 64 1.76 10.68 5.38
CA GLY A 64 1.03 11.93 5.14
C GLY A 64 1.05 12.88 6.35
N ILE A 65 0.80 12.36 7.56
CA ILE A 65 0.88 13.15 8.80
C ILE A 65 2.29 13.70 9.01
N THR A 66 3.32 12.88 8.78
CA THR A 66 4.72 13.31 8.90
C THR A 66 4.99 14.49 8.00
N TYR A 67 4.58 14.43 6.72
CA TYR A 67 4.72 15.55 5.78
C TYR A 67 4.05 16.83 6.29
N LEU A 68 2.82 16.74 6.82
CA LEU A 68 2.09 17.90 7.33
C LEU A 68 2.72 18.52 8.59
N ILE A 69 3.37 17.71 9.42
CA ILE A 69 4.03 18.19 10.65
C ILE A 69 5.40 18.79 10.36
N THR A 70 6.17 18.17 9.45
CA THR A 70 7.57 18.59 9.19
C THR A 70 7.69 19.67 8.12
N THR A 71 6.66 19.86 7.30
CA THR A 71 6.68 20.84 6.21
C THR A 71 5.90 22.10 6.61
N PRO A 72 6.50 23.30 6.54
CA PRO A 72 5.77 24.54 6.78
C PRO A 72 4.66 24.74 5.74
N VAL A 73 3.54 25.32 6.17
CA VAL A 73 2.32 25.44 5.35
C VAL A 73 2.55 26.21 4.04
N SER A 74 3.51 27.13 4.00
CA SER A 74 3.89 27.86 2.78
C SER A 74 4.44 26.96 1.67
N ASP A 75 4.97 25.81 2.05
CA ASP A 75 5.71 24.89 1.17
C ASP A 75 4.91 23.60 0.91
N TRP A 76 3.63 23.59 1.31
CA TRP A 76 2.75 22.46 1.06
C TRP A 76 2.46 22.31 -0.44
N SER A 77 2.71 21.10 -0.91
CA SER A 77 2.56 20.67 -2.29
C SER A 77 1.77 19.37 -2.28
N LEU A 78 0.70 19.32 -3.08
CA LEU A 78 -0.11 18.11 -3.22
C LEU A 78 0.75 16.94 -3.72
N THR A 79 1.67 17.20 -4.64
CA THR A 79 2.56 16.19 -5.21
C THR A 79 3.50 15.61 -4.15
N ASP A 80 4.06 16.45 -3.29
CA ASP A 80 4.98 15.98 -2.26
C ASP A 80 4.26 15.30 -1.10
N GLY A 81 3.03 15.75 -0.77
CA GLY A 81 2.15 15.04 0.15
C GLY A 81 1.80 13.63 -0.35
N ILE A 82 1.46 13.48 -1.64
CA ILE A 82 1.19 12.16 -2.23
C ILE A 82 2.44 11.27 -2.21
N ARG A 83 3.62 11.83 -2.48
CA ARG A 83 4.89 11.08 -2.39
C ARG A 83 5.17 10.57 -0.98
N HIS A 84 4.89 11.39 0.04
CA HIS A 84 5.08 10.98 1.44
C HIS A 84 4.05 9.93 1.88
N VAL A 85 2.79 10.05 1.44
CA VAL A 85 1.77 9.01 1.66
C VAL A 85 2.18 7.71 0.97
N ALA A 86 2.65 7.77 -0.27
CA ALA A 86 3.10 6.58 -0.99
C ALA A 86 4.34 5.95 -0.33
N ALA A 87 5.32 6.75 0.08
CA ALA A 87 6.50 6.28 0.81
C ALA A 87 6.11 5.63 2.15
N GLY A 88 5.18 6.25 2.88
CA GLY A 88 4.63 5.69 4.10
C GLY A 88 3.92 4.36 3.87
N ALA A 89 3.10 4.25 2.82
CA ALA A 89 2.36 3.03 2.51
C ALA A 89 3.28 1.87 2.12
N VAL A 90 4.31 2.16 1.31
CA VAL A 90 5.36 1.18 0.97
C VAL A 90 6.11 0.74 2.22
N THR A 91 6.40 1.66 3.14
CA THR A 91 7.10 1.33 4.40
C THR A 91 6.22 0.47 5.32
N GLY A 92 4.95 0.82 5.49
CA GLY A 92 4.00 0.02 6.27
C GLY A 92 3.81 -1.39 5.70
N TRP A 93 3.70 -1.49 4.38
CA TRP A 93 3.67 -2.78 3.70
C TRP A 93 4.96 -3.59 3.91
N PHE A 94 6.14 -2.97 3.77
CA PHE A 94 7.42 -3.64 4.05
C PHE A 94 7.55 -4.10 5.51
N CYS A 95 7.08 -3.30 6.47
CA CYS A 95 7.07 -3.67 7.87
C CYS A 95 6.15 -4.86 8.18
N SER A 96 5.09 -5.08 7.38
CA SER A 96 4.21 -6.24 7.55
C SER A 96 4.86 -7.59 7.18
N LEU A 97 6.05 -7.55 6.54
CA LEU A 97 6.79 -8.75 6.11
C LEU A 97 7.80 -9.25 7.18
N PHE A 98 7.96 -8.54 8.30
CA PHE A 98 8.92 -8.85 9.37
C PHE A 98 8.24 -8.90 10.73
#